data_AF-A0A2G6JM27-F1
#
_entry.id   AF-A0A2G6JM27-F1
#
_cell.length_a   1.000
_cell.length_b   1.000
_cell.length_c   1.000
_cell.angle_alpha   90.00
_cell.angle_beta   90.00
_cell.angle_gamma   90.00
#
_symmetry.space_group_name_H-M   'P 1'
#
loop_
_entity.id
_entity.type
_entity.pdbx_description
1 polymer ?
#
loop_
_entity_poly.entity_id
_entity_poly.type
_entity_poly.pdbx_seq_one_letter_code
_entity_poly.pdbx_strand_id
1 'polypeptide(L)'
;MLADSPLFQLLLFVLAHVAAYGNMRTGRMTRGFVQFAGVWILLDFALVERFVAGETGAAYLVPLVMFQLLAVLSFLEWHLRRRLCRRPSFIAASDEKYSKALTLWMAGLDQEAVATLQPMLRRNPWDVEARLLLGCIEHENGRSNRALRLLKDAAYRTQQPRLKEEIREELRRVKAHMAGLRGEKRAKKGSGKSLPKGGKKPLRSKDPTRPKDAERKLAEAPAISLESQSKQCS
;
A
#
# COMPACT_ATOMS: atom_id res chain seq x y z
N MET A 1 -2.02 -15.73 -43.87
CA MET A 1 -0.76 -16.51 -43.78
C MET A 1 -0.06 -16.36 -42.43
N LEU A 2 0.37 -15.16 -41.98
CA LEU A 2 1.01 -15.03 -40.65
C LEU A 2 0.06 -15.40 -39.48
N ALA A 3 -1.23 -15.07 -39.58
CA ALA A 3 -2.23 -15.36 -38.55
C ALA A 3 -2.54 -16.87 -38.38
N ASP A 4 -2.27 -17.66 -39.41
CA ASP A 4 -2.53 -19.11 -39.43
C ASP A 4 -1.33 -19.92 -38.93
N SER A 5 -0.19 -19.26 -38.72
CA SER A 5 1.02 -19.92 -38.22
C SER A 5 0.83 -20.37 -36.77
N PRO A 6 0.97 -21.66 -36.46
CA PRO A 6 0.83 -22.16 -35.09
C PRO A 6 1.88 -21.54 -34.15
N LEU A 7 3.07 -21.21 -34.68
CA LEU A 7 4.12 -20.54 -33.93
C LEU A 7 3.72 -19.11 -33.52
N PHE A 8 3.05 -18.38 -34.42
CA PHE A 8 2.57 -17.03 -34.12
C PHE A 8 1.47 -17.05 -33.06
N GLN A 9 0.54 -18.01 -33.15
CA GLN A 9 -0.52 -18.21 -32.15
C GLN A 9 0.06 -18.56 -30.77
N LEU A 10 1.04 -19.46 -30.73
CA LEU A 10 1.75 -19.81 -29.50
C LEU A 10 2.46 -18.59 -28.87
N LEU A 11 3.13 -17.77 -29.69
CA LEU A 11 3.80 -16.57 -29.21
C LEU A 11 2.81 -15.57 -28.59
N LEU A 12 1.67 -15.33 -29.24
CA LEU A 12 0.62 -14.45 -28.69
C LEU A 12 0.03 -15.00 -27.39
N PHE A 13 -0.15 -16.32 -27.29
CA PHE A 13 -0.61 -16.98 -26.07
C PHE A 13 0.36 -16.77 -24.91
N VAL A 14 1.66 -16.95 -25.16
CA VAL A 14 2.71 -16.72 -24.16
C VAL A 14 2.74 -15.23 -23.74
N LEU A 15 2.65 -14.30 -24.69
CA LEU A 15 2.61 -12.86 -24.37
C LEU A 15 1.39 -12.49 -23.52
N ALA A 16 0.21 -13.05 -23.82
CA ALA A 16 -1.00 -12.83 -23.04
C ALA A 16 -0.84 -13.37 -21.60
N HIS A 17 -0.23 -14.54 -21.44
CA HIS A 17 0.08 -15.13 -20.14
C HIS A 17 1.05 -14.28 -19.32
N VAL A 18 2.14 -13.79 -19.94
CA VAL A 18 3.11 -12.90 -19.29
C VAL A 18 2.44 -11.60 -18.84
N ALA A 19 1.56 -11.03 -19.67
CA ALA A 19 0.80 -9.83 -19.33
C ALA A 19 -0.18 -10.08 -18.17
N ALA A 20 -0.95 -11.17 -18.21
CA ALA A 20 -1.87 -11.56 -17.15
C ALA A 20 -1.14 -11.81 -15.81
N TYR A 21 -0.01 -12.52 -15.85
CA TYR A 21 0.86 -12.74 -14.69
C TYR A 21 1.45 -11.42 -14.16
N GLY A 22 1.87 -10.52 -15.04
CA GLY A 22 2.31 -9.18 -14.68
C GLY A 22 1.23 -8.38 -13.95
N ASN A 23 -0.03 -8.48 -14.39
CA ASN A 23 -1.17 -7.84 -13.73
C ASN A 23 -1.48 -8.45 -12.36
N MET A 24 -1.36 -9.77 -12.20
CA MET A 24 -1.48 -10.43 -10.89
C MET A 24 -0.37 -9.97 -9.94
N ARG A 25 0.89 -9.93 -10.40
CA ARG A 25 2.04 -9.52 -9.59
C ARG A 25 1.98 -8.06 -9.14
N THR A 26 1.35 -7.19 -9.93
CA THR A 26 1.14 -5.77 -9.58
C THR A 26 -0.08 -5.55 -8.67
N GLY A 27 -0.65 -6.61 -8.09
CA GLY A 27 -1.69 -6.53 -7.06
C GLY A 27 -3.09 -6.36 -7.62
N ARG A 28 -3.27 -6.55 -8.93
CA ARG A 28 -4.58 -6.53 -9.60
C ARG A 28 -5.02 -7.94 -9.94
N MET A 29 -5.11 -8.76 -8.90
CA MET A 29 -5.43 -10.19 -9.01
C MET A 29 -6.69 -10.43 -9.84
N THR A 30 -7.79 -9.70 -9.57
CA THR A 30 -9.06 -9.88 -10.29
C THR A 30 -8.91 -9.66 -11.80
N ARG A 31 -8.20 -8.60 -12.22
CA ARG A 31 -8.01 -8.32 -13.65
C ARG A 31 -7.10 -9.31 -14.33
N GLY A 32 -5.97 -9.64 -13.70
CA GLY A 32 -5.04 -10.64 -14.25
C GLY A 32 -5.70 -12.01 -14.35
N PHE A 33 -6.54 -12.39 -13.39
CA PHE A 33 -7.30 -13.63 -13.43
C PHE A 33 -8.36 -13.65 -14.53
N VAL A 34 -9.14 -12.57 -14.70
CA VAL A 34 -10.13 -12.47 -15.79
C VAL A 34 -9.46 -12.56 -17.16
N GLN A 35 -8.30 -11.90 -17.35
CA GLN A 35 -7.52 -12.00 -18.60
C GLN A 35 -7.02 -13.42 -18.84
N PHE A 36 -6.47 -14.06 -17.82
CA PHE A 36 -6.00 -15.44 -17.89
C PHE A 36 -7.14 -16.39 -18.29
N ALA A 37 -8.27 -16.35 -17.58
CA ALA A 37 -9.44 -17.19 -17.87
C ALA A 37 -10.01 -16.91 -19.27
N GLY A 38 -10.11 -15.64 -19.67
CA GLY A 38 -10.62 -15.26 -20.99
C GLY A 38 -9.74 -15.79 -22.14
N VAL A 39 -8.41 -15.75 -21.98
CA VAL A 39 -7.47 -16.33 -22.94
C VAL A 39 -7.67 -17.85 -23.09
N TRP A 40 -7.85 -18.57 -21.98
CA TRP A 40 -8.08 -20.02 -22.00
C TRP A 40 -9.42 -20.37 -22.66
N ILE A 41 -10.50 -19.69 -22.29
CA ILE A 41 -11.83 -19.93 -22.88
C ILE A 41 -11.82 -19.70 -24.39
N LEU A 42 -11.19 -18.62 -24.87
CA LEU A 42 -11.09 -18.33 -26.30
C LEU A 42 -10.22 -19.35 -27.04
N LEU A 43 -9.13 -19.81 -26.42
CA LEU A 43 -8.29 -20.86 -26.99
C LEU A 43 -9.07 -22.18 -27.11
N ASP A 44 -9.76 -22.59 -26.04
CA ASP A 44 -10.58 -23.81 -26.04
C ASP A 44 -11.67 -23.74 -27.12
N PHE A 45 -12.36 -22.59 -27.24
CA PHE A 45 -13.36 -22.39 -28.28
C PHE A 45 -12.76 -22.49 -29.69
N ALA A 46 -11.60 -21.87 -29.93
CA ALA A 46 -10.91 -21.95 -31.22
C ALA A 46 -10.44 -23.38 -31.54
N LEU A 47 -10.03 -24.15 -30.53
CA LEU A 47 -9.66 -25.56 -30.70
C LEU A 47 -10.89 -26.42 -31.00
N VAL A 48 -12.01 -26.21 -30.30
CA VAL A 48 -13.26 -26.94 -30.55
C VAL A 48 -13.75 -26.69 -31.97
N GLU A 49 -13.83 -25.44 -32.42
CA GLU A 49 -14.23 -25.12 -33.80
C GLU A 49 -13.29 -25.80 -34.82
N ARG A 50 -11.98 -25.71 -34.59
CA ARG A 50 -10.99 -26.30 -35.51
C ARG A 50 -11.08 -27.84 -35.61
N PHE A 51 -11.28 -28.52 -34.48
CA PHE A 51 -11.24 -29.99 -34.44
C PHE A 51 -12.60 -30.65 -34.62
N VAL A 52 -13.69 -30.02 -34.18
CA VAL A 52 -15.04 -30.59 -34.23
C VAL A 52 -15.75 -30.20 -35.52
N ALA A 53 -15.74 -28.91 -35.89
CA ALA A 53 -16.44 -28.47 -37.09
C ALA A 53 -15.63 -28.76 -38.37
N GLY A 54 -14.30 -28.86 -38.27
CA GLY A 54 -13.41 -29.02 -39.42
C GLY A 54 -13.47 -27.82 -40.39
N GLU A 55 -14.18 -26.75 -40.01
CA GLU A 55 -14.35 -25.55 -40.81
C GLU A 55 -13.16 -24.62 -40.61
N THR A 56 -12.48 -24.31 -41.71
CA THR A 56 -11.52 -23.20 -41.80
C THR A 56 -12.21 -21.85 -42.07
N GLY A 57 -13.53 -21.79 -41.91
CA GLY A 57 -14.37 -20.64 -42.22
C GLY A 57 -14.35 -19.52 -41.18
N ALA A 58 -15.31 -18.60 -41.32
CA ALA A 58 -15.44 -17.44 -40.44
C ALA A 58 -15.64 -17.80 -38.96
N ALA A 59 -16.29 -18.95 -38.67
CA ALA A 59 -16.55 -19.43 -37.31
C ALA A 59 -15.26 -19.66 -36.49
N TYR A 60 -14.17 -20.11 -37.14
CA TYR A 60 -12.85 -20.24 -36.53
C TYR A 60 -12.09 -18.89 -36.47
N LEU A 61 -12.23 -18.05 -37.50
CA LEU A 61 -11.51 -16.77 -37.58
C LEU A 61 -11.96 -15.76 -36.52
N VAL A 62 -13.26 -15.70 -36.20
CA VAL A 62 -13.80 -14.75 -35.20
C VAL A 62 -13.17 -14.93 -33.81
N PRO A 63 -13.21 -16.11 -33.16
CA PRO A 63 -12.61 -16.31 -31.84
C PRO A 63 -11.08 -16.14 -31.88
N LEU A 64 -10.43 -16.53 -32.98
CA LEU A 64 -9.00 -16.33 -33.16
C LEU A 64 -8.64 -14.83 -33.16
N VAL A 65 -9.35 -14.00 -33.93
CA VAL A 65 -9.13 -12.55 -33.97
C VAL A 65 -9.45 -11.92 -32.61
N MET A 66 -10.53 -12.33 -31.95
CA MET A 66 -10.86 -11.85 -30.58
C MET A 66 -9.73 -12.18 -29.59
N PHE A 67 -9.18 -13.39 -29.65
CA PHE A 67 -8.03 -13.79 -28.86
C PHE A 67 -6.80 -12.92 -29.14
N GLN A 68 -6.48 -12.67 -30.42
CA GLN A 68 -5.35 -11.82 -30.80
C GLN A 68 -5.51 -10.39 -30.28
N LEU A 69 -6.71 -9.80 -30.42
CA LEU A 69 -7.01 -8.46 -29.91
C LEU A 69 -6.90 -8.41 -28.38
N LEU A 70 -7.43 -9.41 -27.68
CA LEU A 70 -7.34 -9.49 -26.22
C LEU A 70 -5.88 -9.58 -25.75
N ALA A 71 -5.06 -10.40 -26.42
CA ALA A 71 -3.64 -10.56 -26.12
C ALA A 71 -2.86 -9.25 -26.34
N VAL A 72 -3.05 -8.60 -27.50
CA VAL A 72 -2.37 -7.34 -27.85
C VAL A 72 -2.80 -6.21 -26.90
N LEU A 73 -4.10 -6.05 -26.64
CA LEU A 73 -4.60 -5.03 -25.71
C LEU A 73 -4.07 -5.24 -24.29
N SER A 74 -4.07 -6.49 -23.82
CA SER A 74 -3.54 -6.82 -22.47
C SER A 74 -2.05 -6.53 -22.37
N PHE A 75 -1.27 -6.90 -23.38
CA PHE A 75 0.16 -6.62 -23.44
C PHE A 75 0.45 -5.12 -23.54
N LEU A 76 -0.28 -4.40 -24.40
CA LEU A 76 -0.14 -2.96 -24.58
C LEU A 76 -0.50 -2.21 -23.30
N GLU A 77 -1.59 -2.58 -22.63
CA GLU A 77 -1.97 -1.99 -21.35
C GLU A 77 -0.87 -2.20 -20.29
N TRP A 78 -0.37 -3.44 -20.16
CA TRP A 78 0.73 -3.76 -19.25
C TRP A 78 1.98 -2.94 -19.58
N HIS A 79 2.35 -2.86 -20.86
CA HIS A 79 3.54 -2.14 -21.31
C HIS A 79 3.40 -0.63 -21.11
N LEU A 80 2.26 -0.04 -21.50
CA LEU A 80 1.99 1.39 -21.32
C LEU A 80 2.00 1.74 -19.84
N ARG A 81 1.37 0.93 -18.98
CA ARG A 81 1.43 1.14 -17.52
C ARG A 81 2.86 1.03 -17.01
N ARG A 82 3.62 0.01 -17.42
CA ARG A 82 5.02 -0.14 -17.01
C ARG A 82 5.87 1.05 -17.45
N ARG A 83 5.63 1.61 -18.65
CA ARG A 83 6.30 2.84 -19.12
C ARG A 83 5.85 4.08 -18.37
N LEU A 84 4.55 4.25 -18.13
CA LEU A 84 3.98 5.38 -17.40
C LEU A 84 4.43 5.39 -15.94
N CYS A 85 4.50 4.23 -15.28
CA CYS A 85 5.05 4.09 -13.94
C CYS A 85 6.57 4.31 -13.89
N ARG A 86 7.27 4.20 -15.02
CA ARG A 86 8.69 4.55 -15.15
C ARG A 86 8.90 6.01 -15.58
N ARG A 87 7.85 6.80 -15.82
CA ARG A 87 8.05 8.21 -16.18
C ARG A 87 8.62 8.94 -14.96
N PRO A 88 9.74 9.66 -15.13
CA PRO A 88 10.37 10.41 -14.04
C PRO A 88 9.43 11.46 -13.44
N SER A 89 8.45 11.98 -14.21
CA SER A 89 7.45 12.90 -13.66
C SER A 89 6.52 12.28 -12.63
N PHE A 90 6.20 10.98 -12.75
CA PHE A 90 5.39 10.30 -11.75
C PHE A 90 6.21 10.02 -10.48
N ILE A 91 7.49 9.69 -10.64
CA ILE A 91 8.43 9.51 -9.53
C ILE A 91 8.62 10.85 -8.80
N ALA A 92 8.96 11.92 -9.53
CA ALA A 92 9.15 13.25 -8.96
C ALA A 92 7.89 13.80 -8.25
N ALA A 93 6.70 13.59 -8.80
CA ALA A 93 5.46 14.01 -8.15
C ALA A 93 5.13 13.16 -6.90
N SER A 94 5.64 11.93 -6.82
CA SER A 94 5.58 11.13 -5.60
C SER A 94 6.58 11.64 -4.58
N ASP A 95 7.80 11.96 -5.01
CA ASP A 95 8.89 12.44 -4.17
C ASP A 95 8.53 13.78 -3.51
N GLU A 96 7.91 14.71 -4.25
CA GLU A 96 7.44 16.00 -3.69
C GLU A 96 6.38 15.82 -2.60
N LYS A 97 5.43 14.90 -2.82
CA LYS A 97 4.38 14.64 -1.83
C LYS A 97 4.91 13.86 -0.63
N TYR A 98 5.85 12.96 -0.86
CA TYR A 98 6.54 12.23 0.19
C TYR A 98 7.35 13.18 1.07
N SER A 99 8.16 14.06 0.46
CA SER A 99 8.93 15.06 1.19
C SER A 99 8.02 16.02 1.95
N LYS A 100 6.90 16.46 1.36
CA LYS A 100 5.89 17.25 2.08
C LYS A 100 5.27 16.49 3.27
N ALA A 101 4.94 15.22 3.11
CA ALA A 101 4.42 14.43 4.23
C ALA A 101 5.45 14.26 5.34
N LEU A 102 6.72 14.07 4.98
CA LEU A 102 7.85 13.98 5.90
C LEU A 102 8.04 15.30 6.67
N THR A 103 8.00 16.45 6.00
CA THR A 103 8.13 17.75 6.67
C THR A 103 6.95 18.03 7.59
N LEU A 104 5.72 17.68 7.20
CA LEU A 104 4.54 17.78 8.07
C LEU A 104 4.66 16.91 9.32
N TRP A 105 5.15 15.67 9.17
CA TRP A 105 5.38 14.79 10.30
C TRP A 105 6.47 15.33 11.24
N MET A 106 7.59 15.81 10.69
CA MET A 106 8.64 16.45 11.49
C MET A 106 8.16 17.71 12.22
N ALA A 107 7.16 18.41 11.69
CA ALA A 107 6.51 19.55 12.33
C ALA A 107 5.46 19.14 13.39
N GLY A 108 5.24 17.84 13.63
CA GLY A 108 4.21 17.32 14.55
C GLY A 108 2.79 17.41 14.00
N LEU A 109 2.60 17.74 12.72
CA LEU A 109 1.31 17.83 12.04
C LEU A 109 0.87 16.45 11.50
N ASP A 110 0.78 15.47 12.39
CA ASP A 110 0.56 14.07 12.07
C ASP A 110 -0.69 13.83 11.21
N GLN A 111 -1.79 14.51 11.51
CA GLN A 111 -3.04 14.33 10.78
C GLN A 111 -2.94 14.79 9.33
N GLU A 112 -2.22 15.90 9.09
CA GLU A 112 -1.99 16.42 7.74
C GLU A 112 -1.01 15.54 6.96
N ALA A 113 0.02 15.01 7.63
CA ALA A 113 0.93 14.05 7.04
C ALA A 113 0.17 12.78 6.59
N VAL A 114 -0.71 12.25 7.45
CA VAL A 114 -1.60 11.12 7.12
C VAL A 114 -2.53 11.45 5.95
N ALA A 115 -3.14 12.64 5.96
CA ALA A 115 -4.02 13.10 4.89
C ALA A 115 -3.27 13.22 3.55
N THR A 116 -1.98 13.56 3.58
CA THR A 116 -1.11 13.64 2.40
C THR A 116 -0.72 12.25 1.87
N LEU A 117 -0.39 11.31 2.77
CA LEU A 117 0.06 9.96 2.40
C LEU A 117 -1.07 9.03 1.93
N GLN A 118 -2.29 9.18 2.47
CA GLN A 118 -3.39 8.29 2.12
C GLN A 118 -3.74 8.30 0.61
N PRO A 119 -3.90 9.47 -0.06
CA PRO A 119 -4.10 9.53 -1.50
C PRO A 119 -2.94 8.93 -2.29
N MET A 120 -1.69 9.07 -1.82
CA MET A 120 -0.53 8.45 -2.46
C MET A 120 -0.65 6.93 -2.47
N LEU A 121 -0.96 6.32 -1.32
CA LEU A 121 -1.14 4.87 -1.21
C LEU A 121 -2.37 4.34 -1.95
N ARG A 122 -3.43 5.15 -2.13
CA ARG A 122 -4.57 4.78 -3.00
C ARG A 122 -4.17 4.73 -4.47
N ARG A 123 -3.34 5.66 -4.92
CA ARG A 123 -2.84 5.72 -6.32
C ARG A 123 -1.77 4.67 -6.58
N ASN A 124 -0.84 4.50 -5.64
CA ASN A 124 0.23 3.52 -5.69
C ASN A 124 0.26 2.68 -4.40
N PRO A 125 -0.48 1.56 -4.36
CA PRO A 125 -0.45 0.64 -3.24
C PRO A 125 0.91 -0.05 -3.02
N TRP A 126 1.88 0.15 -3.91
CA TRP A 126 3.20 -0.47 -3.84
C TRP A 126 4.29 0.48 -3.35
N ASP A 127 3.94 1.73 -3.05
CA ASP A 127 4.86 2.68 -2.46
C ASP A 127 5.23 2.21 -1.05
N VAL A 128 6.45 1.70 -0.90
CA VAL A 128 6.96 1.13 0.35
C VAL A 128 7.33 2.24 1.32
N GLU A 129 7.92 3.33 0.82
CA GLU A 129 8.38 4.47 1.64
C GLU A 129 7.19 5.21 2.22
N ALA A 130 6.17 5.55 1.41
CA ALA A 130 4.95 6.16 1.90
C ALA A 130 4.22 5.28 2.94
N ARG A 131 4.28 3.94 2.77
CA ARG A 131 3.68 2.99 3.70
C ARG A 131 4.49 2.87 5.00
N LEU A 132 5.82 2.88 4.91
CA LEU A 132 6.72 2.90 6.07
C LEU A 132 6.46 4.16 6.89
N LEU A 133 6.50 5.34 6.27
CA LEU A 133 6.26 6.62 6.92
C LEU A 133 4.88 6.68 7.59
N LEU A 134 3.82 6.23 6.90
CA LEU A 134 2.49 6.13 7.50
C LEU A 134 2.46 5.15 8.70
N GLY A 135 3.24 4.07 8.63
CA GLY A 135 3.42 3.12 9.73
C GLY A 135 4.04 3.78 10.96
N CYS A 136 5.07 4.61 10.77
CA CYS A 136 5.73 5.37 11.83
C CYS A 136 4.77 6.39 12.47
N ILE A 137 4.08 7.20 11.65
CA ILE A 137 3.12 8.19 12.14
C ILE A 137 1.99 7.52 12.96
N GLU A 138 1.44 6.40 12.47
CA GLU A 138 0.40 5.66 13.21
C GLU A 138 0.94 5.02 14.50
N HIS A 139 2.25 4.73 14.58
CA HIS A 139 2.86 4.25 15.82
C HIS A 139 2.90 5.36 16.87
N GLU A 140 3.37 6.54 16.50
CA GLU A 140 3.46 7.71 17.38
C GLU A 140 2.10 8.19 17.87
N ASN A 141 1.08 8.09 17.01
CA ASN A 141 -0.32 8.34 17.37
C ASN A 141 -0.95 7.26 18.30
N GLY A 142 -0.16 6.33 18.83
CA GLY A 142 -0.61 5.26 19.73
C GLY A 142 -1.41 4.15 19.05
N ARG A 143 -1.56 4.17 17.73
CA ARG A 143 -2.32 3.16 16.95
C ARG A 143 -1.42 2.01 16.53
N SER A 144 -0.72 1.40 17.50
CA SER A 144 0.31 0.38 17.27
C SER A 144 -0.17 -0.84 16.46
N ASN A 145 -1.45 -1.22 16.55
CA ASN A 145 -2.02 -2.31 15.75
C ASN A 145 -2.11 -1.97 14.25
N ARG A 146 -2.37 -0.70 13.91
CA ARG A 146 -2.42 -0.23 12.52
C ARG A 146 -1.00 -0.08 11.99
N ALA A 147 -0.10 0.54 12.76
CA ALA A 147 1.33 0.62 12.46
C ALA A 147 1.93 -0.76 12.14
N LEU A 148 1.68 -1.77 12.99
CA LEU A 148 2.18 -3.13 12.77
C LEU A 148 1.73 -3.73 11.43
N ARG A 149 0.46 -3.51 11.04
CA ARG A 149 -0.07 -4.01 9.76
C ARG A 149 0.61 -3.32 8.58
N LEU A 150 0.72 -1.99 8.62
CA LEU A 150 1.36 -1.20 7.58
C LEU A 150 2.83 -1.58 7.40
N LEU A 151 3.58 -1.72 8.50
CA LEU A 151 5.00 -2.09 8.46
C LEU A 151 5.21 -3.54 7.98
N LYS A 152 4.34 -4.49 8.34
CA LYS A 152 4.40 -5.85 7.79
C LYS A 152 4.15 -5.86 6.28
N ASP A 153 3.16 -5.10 5.82
CA ASP A 153 2.85 -4.97 4.41
C ASP A 153 4.01 -4.31 3.65
N ALA A 154 4.67 -3.31 4.24
CA ALA A 154 5.88 -2.70 3.68
C ALA A 154 7.03 -3.71 3.60
N ALA A 155 7.27 -4.48 4.67
CA ALA A 155 8.31 -5.50 4.72
C ALA A 155 8.12 -6.62 3.68
N TYR A 156 6.86 -6.97 3.41
CA TYR A 156 6.51 -7.98 2.40
C TYR A 156 6.77 -7.47 0.97
N ARG A 157 6.51 -6.18 0.71
CA ARG A 157 6.58 -5.60 -0.63
C ARG A 157 7.97 -5.08 -1.01
N THR A 158 8.82 -4.78 -0.03
CA THR A 158 10.16 -4.27 -0.30
C THR A 158 11.09 -5.35 -0.87
N GLN A 159 11.79 -5.00 -1.95
CA GLN A 159 12.91 -5.78 -2.47
C GLN A 159 14.27 -5.14 -2.11
N GLN A 160 14.24 -3.89 -1.63
CA GLN A 160 15.46 -3.16 -1.33
C GLN A 160 16.01 -3.58 0.05
N PRO A 161 17.27 -4.07 0.14
CA PRO A 161 17.81 -4.58 1.40
C PRO A 161 17.94 -3.47 2.46
N ARG A 162 18.34 -2.26 2.06
CA ARG A 162 18.47 -1.11 2.97
C ARG A 162 17.14 -0.79 3.68
N LEU A 163 16.08 -0.60 2.91
CA LEU A 163 14.74 -0.30 3.43
C LEU A 163 14.16 -1.47 4.25
N LYS A 164 14.54 -2.70 3.92
CA LYS A 164 14.11 -3.90 4.65
C LYS A 164 14.63 -3.92 6.08
N GLU A 165 15.87 -3.50 6.32
CA GLU A 165 16.42 -3.41 7.68
C GLU A 165 15.74 -2.30 8.49
N GLU A 166 15.50 -1.14 7.87
CA GLU A 166 14.77 -0.04 8.51
C GLU A 166 13.35 -0.45 8.94
N ILE A 167 12.59 -1.10 8.05
CA ILE A 167 11.26 -1.61 8.39
C ILE A 167 11.33 -2.67 9.50
N ARG A 168 12.37 -3.51 9.53
CA ARG A 168 12.55 -4.51 10.60
C ARG A 168 12.83 -3.85 11.94
N GLU A 169 13.61 -2.79 11.98
CA GLU A 169 13.89 -2.02 13.18
C GLU A 169 12.59 -1.40 13.73
N GLU A 170 11.81 -0.73 12.87
CA GLU A 170 10.52 -0.15 13.27
C GLU A 170 9.52 -1.22 13.73
N LEU A 171 9.50 -2.38 13.08
CA LEU A 171 8.70 -3.52 13.55
C LEU A 171 9.11 -4.00 14.94
N ARG A 172 10.40 -3.96 15.29
CA ARG A 172 10.88 -4.32 16.64
C ARG A 172 10.41 -3.28 17.66
N ARG A 173 10.53 -1.98 17.35
CA ARG A 173 10.08 -0.87 18.20
C ARG A 173 8.58 -0.97 18.51
N VAL A 174 7.74 -1.13 17.49
CA VAL A 174 6.28 -1.27 17.65
C VAL A 174 5.93 -2.51 18.49
N LYS A 175 6.60 -3.65 18.26
CA LYS A 175 6.35 -4.88 19.03
C LYS A 175 6.74 -4.73 20.49
N ALA A 176 7.89 -4.10 20.78
CA ALA A 176 8.34 -3.84 22.14
C ALA A 176 7.36 -2.92 22.89
N HIS A 177 6.92 -1.84 22.25
CA HIS A 177 5.89 -0.94 22.80
C HIS A 177 4.60 -1.70 23.15
N MET A 178 4.09 -2.53 22.23
CA MET A 178 2.90 -3.33 22.49
C MET A 178 3.09 -4.39 23.59
N ALA A 179 4.28 -4.98 23.72
CA ALA A 179 4.58 -5.92 24.79
C ALA A 179 4.56 -5.23 26.16
N GLY A 180 5.13 -4.03 26.27
CA GLY A 180 5.08 -3.18 27.47
C GLY A 180 3.64 -2.89 27.90
N LEU A 181 2.80 -2.44 26.97
CA LEU A 181 1.38 -2.16 27.23
C LEU A 181 0.59 -3.40 27.70
N ARG A 182 0.96 -4.60 27.24
CA ARG A 182 0.35 -5.86 27.68
C ARG A 182 0.82 -6.26 29.08
N GLY A 183 2.10 -6.06 29.39
CA GLY A 183 2.67 -6.32 30.71
C GLY A 183 2.01 -5.47 31.79
N GLU A 184 1.85 -4.16 31.52
CA GLU A 184 1.22 -3.23 32.46
C GLU A 184 -0.25 -3.60 32.76
N LYS A 185 -1.01 -3.97 31.72
CA LYS A 185 -2.40 -4.43 31.89
C LYS A 185 -2.50 -5.70 32.73
N ARG A 186 -1.54 -6.63 32.58
CA ARG A 186 -1.48 -7.85 33.39
C ARG A 186 -1.14 -7.55 34.84
N ALA A 187 -0.17 -6.66 35.09
CA ALA A 187 0.20 -6.24 36.44
C ALA A 187 -0.98 -5.60 37.19
N LYS A 188 -1.72 -4.69 36.53
CA LYS A 188 -2.94 -4.08 37.10
C LYS A 188 -4.04 -5.10 37.39
N LYS A 189 -4.24 -6.10 36.51
CA LYS A 189 -5.23 -7.16 36.71
C LYS A 189 -4.86 -8.13 37.84
N GLY A 190 -3.56 -8.38 38.07
CA GLY A 190 -3.06 -9.22 39.16
C GLY A 190 -3.18 -8.56 40.54
N SER A 191 -2.87 -7.26 40.65
CA SER A 191 -2.92 -6.50 41.90
C SER A 191 -4.36 -6.31 42.44
N GLY A 192 -5.37 -6.26 41.57
CA GLY A 192 -6.77 -6.08 41.98
C GLY A 192 -7.45 -7.27 42.68
N LYS A 193 -6.76 -8.42 42.85
CA LYS A 193 -7.36 -9.64 43.44
C LYS A 193 -7.09 -9.85 44.93
N SER A 194 -6.39 -8.93 45.60
CA SER A 194 -6.14 -8.97 47.04
C SER A 194 -6.63 -7.71 47.75
N LEU A 195 -7.84 -7.26 47.44
CA LEU A 195 -8.55 -6.37 48.36
C LEU A 195 -9.16 -7.23 49.47
N PRO A 196 -8.73 -7.07 50.74
CA PRO A 196 -9.36 -7.75 51.84
C PRO A 196 -10.83 -7.32 51.88
N LYS A 197 -11.74 -8.31 51.83
CA LYS A 197 -13.16 -8.12 52.15
C LYS A 197 -13.27 -7.73 53.63
N GLY A 198 -13.08 -6.47 53.97
CA GLY A 198 -13.24 -6.00 55.33
C GLY A 198 -12.71 -4.59 55.54
N GLY A 199 -13.55 -3.58 55.38
CA GLY A 199 -13.17 -2.21 55.74
C GLY A 199 -14.06 -1.12 55.17
N LYS A 200 -15.10 -0.79 55.94
CA LYS A 200 -15.83 0.49 56.08
C LYS A 200 -15.82 1.48 54.88
N LYS A 201 -17.04 1.80 54.42
CA LYS A 201 -17.39 2.91 53.50
C LYS A 201 -16.62 4.20 53.85
N PRO A 202 -15.80 4.76 52.94
CA PRO A 202 -15.29 6.10 53.12
C PRO A 202 -16.36 7.14 52.75
N LEU A 203 -16.49 8.16 53.60
CA LEU A 203 -17.35 9.30 53.39
C LEU A 203 -16.93 10.09 52.15
N ARG A 204 -17.95 10.45 51.38
CA ARG A 204 -17.93 11.25 50.16
C ARG A 204 -17.52 12.68 50.46
N SER A 205 -16.24 13.05 50.29
CA SER A 205 -15.85 14.46 50.21
C SER A 205 -16.12 14.97 48.79
N LYS A 206 -17.02 15.96 48.72
CA LYS A 206 -17.27 16.82 47.58
C LYS A 206 -16.15 17.86 47.57
N ASP A 207 -15.32 17.89 46.53
CA ASP A 207 -14.53 19.08 46.21
C ASP A 207 -14.59 19.36 44.70
N PRO A 208 -15.11 20.53 44.27
CA PRO A 208 -15.24 20.90 42.87
C PRO A 208 -14.32 22.06 42.51
N THR A 209 -13.08 21.80 42.11
CA THR A 209 -12.28 22.82 41.39
C THR A 209 -11.31 22.15 40.42
N ARG A 210 -11.66 22.22 39.12
CA ARG A 210 -10.79 21.83 38.00
C ARG A 210 -10.41 23.12 37.25
N PRO A 211 -9.14 23.53 37.19
CA PRO A 211 -8.74 24.78 36.55
C PRO A 211 -8.72 24.63 35.01
N LYS A 212 -9.21 25.67 34.33
CA LYS A 212 -9.42 25.77 32.88
C LYS A 212 -8.22 26.38 32.12
N ASP A 213 -7.04 26.51 32.74
CA ASP A 213 -6.01 27.43 32.25
C ASP A 213 -4.89 26.80 31.40
N ALA A 214 -5.05 25.55 30.94
CA ALA A 214 -4.00 24.87 30.16
C ALA A 214 -3.97 25.20 28.66
N GLU A 215 -4.97 25.91 28.11
CA GLU A 215 -5.06 26.17 26.66
C GLU A 215 -4.39 27.48 26.17
N ARG A 216 -3.85 28.32 27.05
CA ARG A 216 -3.39 29.68 26.65
C ARG A 216 -1.89 29.83 26.33
N LYS A 217 -1.10 28.75 26.28
CA LYS A 217 0.37 28.83 26.07
C LYS A 217 0.88 28.32 24.71
N LEU A 218 0.02 28.07 23.73
CA LEU A 218 0.44 27.60 22.38
C LEU A 218 0.45 28.68 21.29
N ALA A 219 0.27 29.97 21.63
CA ALA A 219 0.11 31.04 20.64
C ALA A 219 1.37 31.87 20.33
N GLU A 220 2.53 31.59 20.94
CA GLU A 220 3.76 32.35 20.69
C GLU A 220 4.93 31.42 20.34
N ALA A 221 4.93 30.91 19.10
CA ALA A 221 6.13 30.37 18.48
C ALA A 221 6.59 31.35 17.38
N PRO A 222 7.85 31.82 17.39
CA PRO A 222 8.33 32.79 16.42
C PRO A 222 8.40 32.18 15.01
N ALA A 223 7.92 32.93 14.03
CA ALA A 223 8.05 32.61 12.61
C ALA A 223 9.55 32.55 12.22
N ILE A 224 10.06 31.34 12.03
CA ILE A 224 11.41 31.13 11.49
C ILE A 224 11.35 31.44 9.99
N SER A 225 11.94 32.58 9.61
CA SER A 225 12.03 33.05 8.23
C SER A 225 12.92 32.08 7.41
N LEU A 226 12.32 31.44 6.40
CA LEU A 226 12.97 30.49 5.49
C LEU A 226 13.71 31.16 4.32
N GLU A 227 14.01 32.45 4.42
CA GLU A 227 14.50 33.25 3.29
C GLU A 227 16.02 33.13 3.01
N SER A 228 16.78 32.36 3.80
CA SER A 228 18.25 32.30 3.67
C SER A 228 18.83 31.16 2.84
N GLN A 229 18.04 30.16 2.39
CA GLN A 229 18.60 28.98 1.70
C GLN A 229 18.57 29.04 0.15
N SER A 230 18.03 30.08 -0.48
CA SER A 230 17.95 30.13 -1.96
C SER A 230 19.20 30.65 -2.68
N LYS A 231 20.27 31.06 -1.97
CA LYS A 231 21.45 31.70 -2.58
C LYS A 231 22.69 30.82 -2.79
N GLN A 232 22.62 29.51 -2.58
CA GLN A 232 23.82 28.64 -2.65
C GLN A 232 23.81 27.56 -3.74
N CYS A 233 22.90 27.62 -4.71
CA CYS A 233 22.97 26.78 -5.91
C CYS A 233 22.83 27.62 -7.18
N SER A 234 23.92 28.33 -7.53
CA SER A 234 24.20 28.86 -8.87
C SER A 234 25.60 28.48 -9.26
#